data_AF-A0A239H2Q3-F1
#
_entry.id   AF-A0A239H2Q3-F1
#
_cell.length_a   1.000
_cell.length_b   1.000
_cell.length_c   1.000
_cell.angle_alpha   90.00
_cell.angle_beta   90.00
_cell.angle_gamma   90.00
#
_symmetry.space_group_name_H-M   'P 1'
#
loop_
_entity.id
_entity.type
_entity.pdbx_description
1 polymer ?
#
loop_
_entity_poly.entity_id
_entity_poly.type
_entity_poly.pdbx_seq_one_letter_code
_entity_poly.pdbx_strand_id
1 'polypeptide(L)'
;MVVTSRRSSPIEPPTEPDDLLAAALAGDDDAFRAVYRLVHPGLLRYLHVLVGADADDVASETWLQVCRDLPSFTGDLAGFRAWCATVGRHRALDHLRRVRRRPETVPGETHLATLADAADTAGAATDAVATERALALIATLPRDQAEAVLLRVVVGLDAISAGRVLGKRAGAVRTAAYRGLRRLAELLERHDG
;
A
#
# COMPACT_ATOMS: atom_id res chain seq x y z
N MET A 1 49.14 -6.21 -33.60
CA MET A 1 47.73 -5.98 -33.96
C MET A 1 46.91 -6.08 -32.68
N VAL A 2 46.65 -4.96 -32.01
CA VAL A 2 45.97 -4.91 -30.71
C VAL A 2 44.47 -4.78 -30.97
N VAL A 3 43.72 -5.88 -30.84
CA VAL A 3 42.26 -5.82 -30.76
C VAL A 3 41.93 -5.31 -29.38
N THR A 4 41.56 -4.03 -29.30
CA THR A 4 41.11 -3.35 -28.09
C THR A 4 39.81 -4.01 -27.61
N SER A 5 39.92 -4.77 -26.52
CA SER A 5 38.80 -5.23 -25.70
C SER A 5 38.04 -3.99 -25.18
N ARG A 6 36.84 -3.78 -25.70
CA ARG A 6 35.87 -2.84 -25.14
C ARG A 6 35.35 -3.47 -23.84
N ARG A 7 35.96 -3.12 -22.70
CA ARG A 7 35.42 -3.49 -21.39
C ARG A 7 34.05 -2.82 -21.29
N SER A 8 32.98 -3.62 -21.32
CA SER A 8 31.66 -3.17 -20.90
C SER A 8 31.78 -2.70 -19.46
N SER A 9 31.51 -1.41 -19.22
CA SER A 9 31.39 -0.88 -17.86
C SER A 9 30.30 -1.66 -17.14
N PRO A 10 30.46 -2.05 -15.86
CA PRO A 10 29.34 -2.58 -15.10
C PRO A 10 28.30 -1.46 -15.02
N ILE A 11 27.16 -1.64 -15.69
CA ILE A 11 26.01 -0.75 -15.51
C ILE A 11 25.59 -0.97 -14.07
N GLU A 12 25.83 0.04 -13.22
CA GLU A 12 25.34 0.02 -11.85
C GLU A 12 23.83 -0.20 -11.90
N PRO A 13 23.28 -1.14 -11.11
CA PRO A 13 21.85 -1.41 -11.17
C PRO A 13 21.07 -0.12 -10.91
N PRO A 14 19.95 0.13 -11.61
CA PRO A 14 19.17 1.34 -11.40
C PRO A 14 18.77 1.44 -9.92
N THR A 15 19.13 2.55 -9.27
CA THR A 15 18.80 2.80 -7.86
C THR A 15 17.62 3.74 -7.69
N GLU A 16 17.37 4.59 -8.70
CA GLU A 16 16.25 5.53 -8.66
C GLU A 16 14.92 4.79 -8.84
N PRO A 17 13.88 5.14 -8.05
CA PRO A 17 12.64 4.36 -8.03
C PRO A 17 11.90 4.30 -9.37
N ASP A 18 11.96 5.37 -10.17
CA ASP A 18 11.35 5.40 -11.51
C ASP A 18 12.15 4.61 -12.55
N ASP A 19 13.49 4.58 -12.43
CA ASP A 19 14.34 3.77 -13.29
C ASP A 19 14.16 2.27 -13.02
N LEU A 20 13.99 1.90 -11.73
CA LEU A 20 13.61 0.55 -11.33
C LEU A 20 12.27 0.14 -11.95
N LEU A 21 11.28 1.04 -11.96
CA LEU A 21 10.01 0.77 -12.62
C LEU A 21 10.17 0.62 -14.13
N ALA A 22 10.93 1.49 -14.78
CA ALA A 22 11.19 1.39 -16.22
C ALA A 22 11.86 0.06 -16.60
N ALA A 23 12.86 -0.38 -15.82
CA ALA A 23 13.51 -1.67 -16.01
C ALA A 23 12.56 -2.85 -15.77
N ALA A 24 11.73 -2.79 -14.72
CA ALA A 24 10.71 -3.81 -14.46
C ALA A 24 9.70 -3.93 -15.62
N LEU A 25 9.25 -2.81 -16.18
CA LEU A 25 8.38 -2.78 -17.35
C LEU A 25 9.06 -3.34 -18.62
N ALA A 26 10.38 -3.26 -18.69
CA ALA A 26 11.19 -3.88 -19.75
C ALA A 26 11.46 -5.38 -19.53
N GLY A 27 10.98 -5.96 -18.42
CA GLY A 27 11.11 -7.39 -18.11
C GLY A 27 12.28 -7.75 -17.20
N ASP A 28 12.88 -6.79 -16.51
CA ASP A 28 13.90 -7.07 -15.49
C ASP A 28 13.24 -7.55 -14.18
N ASP A 29 13.41 -8.85 -13.88
CA ASP A 29 12.84 -9.49 -12.70
C ASP A 29 13.40 -8.93 -11.37
N ASP A 30 14.68 -8.52 -11.33
CA ASP A 30 15.29 -7.98 -10.12
C ASP A 30 14.80 -6.55 -9.85
N ALA A 31 14.64 -5.77 -10.92
CA ALA A 31 14.00 -4.46 -10.84
C ALA A 31 12.53 -4.59 -10.40
N PHE A 32 11.79 -5.57 -10.93
CA PHE A 32 10.42 -5.85 -10.49
C PHE A 32 10.36 -6.22 -9.00
N ARG A 33 11.26 -7.07 -8.51
CA ARG A 33 11.37 -7.39 -7.08
C ARG A 33 11.65 -6.15 -6.23
N ALA A 34 12.47 -5.22 -6.72
CA ALA A 34 12.73 -3.96 -6.02
C ALA A 34 11.48 -3.06 -5.97
N VAL A 35 10.77 -2.90 -7.10
CA VAL A 35 9.49 -2.17 -7.15
C VAL A 35 8.46 -2.80 -6.22
N TYR A 36 8.35 -4.13 -6.21
CA TYR A 36 7.48 -4.86 -5.28
C TYR A 36 7.80 -4.50 -3.83
N ARG A 37 9.08 -4.55 -3.41
CA ARG A 37 9.50 -4.17 -2.05
C ARG A 37 9.18 -2.71 -1.70
N LEU A 38 9.21 -1.80 -2.68
CA LEU A 38 8.85 -0.39 -2.49
C LEU A 38 7.35 -0.16 -2.33
N VAL A 39 6.51 -0.95 -3.01
CA VAL A 39 5.06 -0.70 -3.12
C VAL A 39 4.26 -1.57 -2.16
N HIS A 40 4.66 -2.83 -1.99
CA HIS A 40 3.90 -3.84 -1.24
C HIS A 40 3.59 -3.42 0.20
N PRO A 41 4.54 -2.91 1.03
CA PRO A 41 4.24 -2.56 2.42
C PRO A 41 3.15 -1.49 2.56
N GLY A 42 3.16 -0.47 1.70
CA GLY A 42 2.14 0.58 1.71
C GLY A 42 0.77 0.06 1.27
N LEU A 43 0.75 -0.78 0.23
CA LEU A 43 -0.46 -1.44 -0.25
C LEU A 43 -1.05 -2.37 0.81
N LEU A 44 -0.23 -3.21 1.46
CA LEU A 44 -0.67 -4.17 2.45
C LEU A 44 -1.29 -3.47 3.67
N ARG A 45 -0.64 -2.42 4.20
CA ARG A 45 -1.19 -1.61 5.29
C ARG A 45 -2.53 -0.96 4.93
N TYR A 46 -2.66 -0.49 3.69
CA TYR A 46 -3.93 0.06 3.21
C TYR A 46 -5.03 -1.01 3.16
N LEU A 47 -4.73 -2.20 2.64
CA LEU A 47 -5.68 -3.31 2.58
C LEU A 47 -6.04 -3.86 3.97
N HIS A 48 -5.09 -3.90 4.90
CA HIS A 48 -5.32 -4.34 6.28
C HIS A 48 -6.39 -3.49 6.97
N VAL A 49 -6.37 -2.17 6.78
CA VAL A 49 -7.44 -1.32 7.33
C VAL A 49 -8.79 -1.54 6.62
N LEU A 50 -8.80 -1.96 5.36
CA LEU A 50 -10.03 -2.19 4.61
C LEU A 50 -10.72 -3.52 4.91
N VAL A 51 -9.95 -4.60 5.05
CA VAL A 51 -10.46 -5.98 5.13
C VAL A 51 -9.96 -6.78 6.33
N GLY A 52 -9.08 -6.22 7.15
CA GLY A 52 -8.55 -6.89 8.34
C GLY A 52 -7.67 -8.10 7.98
N ALA A 53 -7.98 -9.24 8.59
CA ALA A 53 -7.20 -10.48 8.45
C ALA A 53 -7.11 -11.01 7.01
N ASP A 54 -8.07 -10.68 6.15
CA ASP A 54 -8.09 -11.14 4.75
C ASP A 54 -7.18 -10.30 3.82
N ALA A 55 -6.36 -9.40 4.37
CA ALA A 55 -5.57 -8.46 3.58
C ALA A 55 -4.48 -9.13 2.74
N ASP A 56 -3.84 -10.18 3.23
CA ASP A 56 -2.80 -10.92 2.50
C ASP A 56 -3.37 -11.64 1.27
N ASP A 57 -4.57 -12.22 1.40
CA ASP A 57 -5.28 -12.84 0.28
C ASP A 57 -5.67 -11.80 -0.77
N VAL A 58 -6.25 -10.67 -0.33
CA VAL A 58 -6.60 -9.57 -1.23
C VAL A 58 -5.35 -8.96 -1.89
N ALA A 59 -4.24 -8.85 -1.16
CA ALA A 59 -2.97 -8.38 -1.71
C ALA A 59 -2.42 -9.35 -2.76
N SER A 60 -2.51 -10.66 -2.52
CA SER A 60 -2.09 -11.69 -3.45
C SER A 60 -2.90 -11.63 -4.75
N GLU A 61 -4.23 -11.55 -4.66
CA GLU A 61 -5.10 -11.35 -5.84
C GLU A 61 -4.80 -10.05 -6.59
N THR A 62 -4.43 -9.00 -5.85
CA THR A 62 -4.05 -7.70 -6.41
C THR A 62 -2.76 -7.82 -7.21
N TRP A 63 -1.71 -8.41 -6.64
CA TRP A 63 -0.44 -8.62 -7.33
C TRP A 63 -0.58 -9.54 -8.53
N LEU A 64 -1.41 -10.60 -8.45
CA LEU A 64 -1.72 -11.44 -9.61
C LEU A 64 -2.39 -10.66 -10.75
N GLN A 65 -3.22 -9.66 -10.45
CA GLN A 65 -3.78 -8.77 -11.49
C GLN A 65 -2.72 -7.81 -12.01
N VAL A 66 -1.96 -7.17 -11.11
CA VAL A 66 -0.90 -6.23 -11.45
C VAL A 66 0.12 -6.89 -12.38
N CYS A 67 0.62 -8.08 -12.07
CA CYS A 67 1.57 -8.79 -12.93
C CYS A 67 0.99 -9.13 -14.31
N ARG A 68 -0.30 -9.51 -14.39
CA ARG A 68 -0.97 -9.81 -15.66
C ARG A 68 -1.12 -8.58 -16.55
N ASP A 69 -1.45 -7.44 -15.95
CA ASP A 69 -1.73 -6.20 -16.67
C ASP A 69 -0.50 -5.28 -16.78
N LEU A 70 0.61 -5.63 -16.12
CA LEU A 70 1.85 -4.86 -16.07
C LEU A 70 2.33 -4.38 -17.45
N PRO A 71 2.30 -5.20 -18.53
CA PRO A 71 2.74 -4.76 -19.85
C PRO A 71 1.93 -3.59 -20.44
N SER A 72 0.73 -3.33 -19.93
CA SER A 72 -0.13 -2.23 -20.37
C SER A 72 0.04 -0.96 -19.54
N PHE A 73 0.75 -1.04 -18.40
CA PHE A 73 0.96 0.10 -17.53
C PHE A 73 1.90 1.12 -18.18
N THR A 74 1.55 2.40 -18.07
CA THR A 74 2.40 3.52 -18.45
C THR A 74 2.34 4.58 -17.35
N GLY A 75 3.50 5.12 -16.97
CA GLY A 75 3.59 6.15 -15.93
C GLY A 75 4.83 6.00 -15.06
N ASP A 76 4.90 6.84 -14.03
CA ASP A 76 5.93 6.86 -12.99
C ASP A 76 5.53 5.96 -11.80
N LEU A 77 6.40 5.87 -10.80
CA LEU A 77 6.16 5.08 -9.59
C LEU A 77 4.96 5.59 -8.80
N ALA A 78 4.69 6.89 -8.79
CA ALA A 78 3.51 7.46 -8.14
C ALA A 78 2.22 6.97 -8.82
N GLY A 79 2.19 6.96 -10.15
CA GLY A 79 1.13 6.39 -10.97
C GLY A 79 0.98 4.89 -10.74
N PHE A 80 2.09 4.16 -10.64
CA PHE A 80 2.09 2.73 -10.38
C PHE A 80 1.51 2.39 -9.00
N ARG A 81 1.88 3.14 -7.96
CA ARG A 81 1.28 3.04 -6.62
C ARG A 81 -0.22 3.32 -6.65
N ALA A 82 -0.65 4.35 -7.37
CA ALA A 82 -2.06 4.70 -7.50
C ALA A 82 -2.85 3.60 -8.23
N TRP A 83 -2.25 3.00 -9.26
CA TRP A 83 -2.83 1.89 -10.00
C TRP A 83 -2.97 0.64 -9.11
N CYS A 84 -1.90 0.23 -8.40
CA CYS A 84 -1.94 -0.87 -7.44
C CYS A 84 -3.00 -0.66 -6.36
N ALA A 85 -3.07 0.55 -5.78
CA ALA A 85 -4.07 0.91 -4.77
C ALA A 85 -5.51 0.88 -5.33
N THR A 86 -5.69 1.24 -6.61
CA THR A 86 -7.00 1.16 -7.28
C THR A 86 -7.45 -0.29 -7.45
N VAL A 87 -6.57 -1.15 -7.98
CA VAL A 87 -6.84 -2.58 -8.14
C VAL A 87 -7.14 -3.21 -6.78
N GLY A 88 -6.27 -2.97 -5.79
CA GLY A 88 -6.44 -3.52 -4.44
C GLY A 88 -7.73 -3.05 -3.76
N ARG A 89 -8.09 -1.76 -3.89
CA ARG A 89 -9.34 -1.24 -3.35
C ARG A 89 -10.56 -1.92 -3.98
N HIS A 90 -10.56 -2.15 -5.30
CA HIS A 90 -11.65 -2.85 -5.96
C HIS A 90 -11.80 -4.28 -5.44
N ARG A 91 -10.70 -5.01 -5.27
CA ARG A 91 -10.72 -6.38 -4.72
C ARG A 91 -11.17 -6.43 -3.27
N ALA A 92 -10.69 -5.50 -2.44
CA ALA A 92 -11.18 -5.35 -1.07
C ALA A 92 -12.70 -5.11 -1.02
N LEU A 93 -13.22 -4.23 -1.87
CA LEU A 93 -14.65 -3.95 -1.94
C LEU A 93 -15.48 -5.16 -2.40
N ASP A 94 -14.98 -5.89 -3.41
CA ASP A 94 -15.65 -7.10 -3.90
C ASP A 94 -15.61 -8.23 -2.86
N HIS A 95 -14.50 -8.37 -2.15
CA HIS A 95 -14.37 -9.28 -1.00
C HIS A 95 -15.40 -8.98 0.09
N LEU A 96 -15.48 -7.74 0.55
CA LEU A 96 -16.46 -7.30 1.56
C LEU A 96 -17.90 -7.53 1.10
N ARG A 97 -18.20 -7.37 -0.20
CA ARG A 97 -19.53 -7.67 -0.76
C ARG A 97 -19.83 -9.17 -0.74
N ARG A 98 -18.85 -10.02 -1.03
CA ARG A 98 -18.98 -11.48 -0.98
C ARG A 98 -19.23 -11.97 0.45
N VAL A 99 -18.41 -11.51 1.41
CA VAL A 99 -18.56 -11.86 2.83
C VAL A 99 -19.95 -11.46 3.35
N ARG A 100 -20.43 -10.25 3.05
CA ARG A 100 -21.77 -9.79 3.47
C ARG A 100 -22.93 -10.60 2.88
N ARG A 101 -22.75 -11.23 1.72
CA ARG A 101 -23.80 -12.01 1.03
C ARG A 101 -23.88 -13.47 1.50
N ARG A 102 -22.92 -13.92 2.31
CA ARG A 102 -22.88 -15.26 2.88
C ARG A 102 -23.26 -15.16 4.37
N PRO A 103 -24.51 -15.48 4.76
CA PRO A 103 -24.85 -15.52 6.17
C PRO A 103 -24.28 -16.82 6.74
N GLU A 104 -23.10 -16.74 7.37
CA GLU A 104 -22.63 -17.81 8.26
C GLU A 104 -22.68 -17.31 9.71
N THR A 105 -23.30 -18.16 10.51
CA THR A 105 -23.57 -18.12 11.95
C THR A 105 -22.29 -18.12 12.80
N VAL A 106 -22.32 -17.39 13.94
CA VAL A 106 -21.47 -17.54 15.18
C VAL A 106 -20.16 -16.70 15.19
N PRO A 107 -19.69 -16.17 16.34
CA PRO A 107 -19.79 -14.76 16.70
C PRO A 107 -18.43 -14.04 16.64
N GLY A 108 -18.49 -12.71 16.74
CA GLY A 108 -17.36 -11.83 16.52
C GLY A 108 -16.15 -12.05 17.40
N GLU A 109 -15.00 -11.89 16.77
CA GLU A 109 -13.81 -11.30 17.37
C GLU A 109 -13.20 -10.39 16.32
N THR A 110 -13.16 -9.09 16.60
CA THR A 110 -12.25 -8.18 15.90
C THR A 110 -10.85 -8.53 16.37
N HIS A 111 -10.29 -9.58 15.77
CA HIS A 111 -8.93 -10.00 16.01
C HIS A 111 -8.03 -9.14 15.12
N LEU A 112 -7.38 -8.14 15.73
CA LEU A 112 -6.19 -7.51 15.17
C LEU A 112 -5.14 -8.61 15.05
N ALA A 113 -5.01 -9.18 13.85
CA ALA A 113 -4.00 -10.17 13.55
C ALA A 113 -2.64 -9.48 13.61
N THR A 114 -1.80 -9.96 14.52
CA THR A 114 -0.43 -9.50 14.75
C THR A 114 0.37 -9.61 13.46
N LEU A 115 0.74 -8.45 12.90
CA LEU A 115 1.64 -8.33 11.77
C LEU A 115 3.06 -8.63 12.25
N ALA A 116 3.44 -9.90 12.28
CA ALA A 116 4.81 -10.32 12.53
C ALA A 116 5.29 -11.15 11.36
N ASP A 117 5.88 -10.49 10.35
CA ASP A 117 6.90 -11.16 9.57
C ASP A 117 8.05 -10.22 9.21
N ALA A 118 9.25 -10.71 9.53
CA ALA A 118 10.59 -10.15 9.31
C ALA A 118 10.96 -8.83 10.01
N ALA A 119 11.39 -8.92 11.28
CA ALA A 119 12.36 -7.96 11.83
C ALA A 119 13.20 -8.55 12.99
N ASP A 120 14.39 -9.05 12.68
CA ASP A 120 15.42 -9.34 13.68
C ASP A 120 16.17 -8.03 13.98
N THR A 121 15.74 -7.31 15.03
CA THR A 121 16.50 -6.37 15.87
C THR A 121 15.51 -5.63 16.79
N ALA A 122 15.83 -5.48 18.07
CA ALA A 122 14.94 -4.92 19.10
C ALA A 122 14.35 -3.52 18.81
N GLY A 123 15.04 -2.70 18.00
CA GLY A 123 14.52 -1.40 17.53
C GLY A 123 13.37 -1.55 16.51
N ALA A 124 13.51 -2.48 15.56
CA ALA A 124 12.50 -2.74 14.54
C ALA A 124 11.21 -3.34 15.13
N ALA A 125 11.32 -4.09 16.23
CA ALA A 125 10.16 -4.58 16.98
C ALA A 125 9.34 -3.42 17.61
N THR A 126 10.00 -2.36 18.08
CA THR A 126 9.32 -1.20 18.68
C THR A 126 8.62 -0.36 17.61
N ASP A 127 9.27 -0.15 16.46
CA ASP A 127 8.69 0.55 15.30
C ASP A 127 7.52 -0.21 14.67
N ALA A 128 7.60 -1.55 14.64
CA ALA A 128 6.50 -2.40 14.20
C ALA A 128 5.26 -2.25 15.12
N VAL A 129 5.45 -2.30 16.43
CA VAL A 129 4.36 -2.11 17.42
C VAL A 129 3.76 -0.71 17.32
N ALA A 130 4.57 0.33 17.11
CA ALA A 130 4.07 1.69 16.91
C ALA A 130 3.26 1.81 15.61
N THR A 131 3.71 1.17 14.54
CA THR A 131 3.02 1.13 13.24
C THR A 131 1.68 0.40 13.34
N GLU A 132 1.64 -0.77 14.01
CA GLU A 132 0.42 -1.54 14.23
C GLU A 132 -0.61 -0.73 15.02
N ARG A 133 -0.20 -0.07 16.10
CA ARG A 133 -1.07 0.82 16.88
C ARG A 133 -1.62 1.98 16.04
N ALA A 134 -0.78 2.60 15.21
CA ALA A 134 -1.21 3.68 14.34
C ALA A 134 -2.26 3.20 13.32
N LEU A 135 -2.06 2.02 12.71
CA LEU A 135 -3.03 1.43 11.78
C LEU A 135 -4.33 1.05 12.47
N ALA A 136 -4.28 0.50 13.68
CA ALA A 136 -5.45 0.18 14.48
C ALA A 136 -6.27 1.45 14.80
N LEU A 137 -5.61 2.55 15.17
CA LEU A 137 -6.27 3.85 15.38
C LEU A 137 -6.89 4.40 14.09
N ILE A 138 -6.18 4.32 12.96
CA ILE A 138 -6.71 4.71 11.65
C ILE A 138 -7.96 3.90 11.30
N ALA A 139 -8.00 2.61 11.62
CA ALA A 139 -9.15 1.75 11.37
C ALA A 139 -10.41 2.17 12.17
N THR A 140 -10.27 2.94 13.25
CA THR A 140 -11.41 3.48 14.01
C THR A 140 -12.05 4.73 13.37
N LEU A 141 -11.37 5.35 12.40
CA LEU A 141 -11.88 6.54 11.74
C LEU A 141 -13.08 6.20 10.84
N PRO A 142 -13.95 7.19 10.53
CA PRO A 142 -14.90 7.05 9.43
C PRO A 142 -14.15 6.64 8.16
N ARG A 143 -14.65 5.61 7.47
CA ARG A 143 -14.00 4.99 6.30
C ARG A 143 -13.41 5.99 5.30
N ASP A 144 -14.19 7.02 4.98
CA ASP A 144 -13.79 8.09 4.07
C ASP A 144 -12.53 8.86 4.50
N GLN A 145 -12.33 9.03 5.80
CA GLN A 145 -11.16 9.67 6.39
C GLN A 145 -9.99 8.68 6.47
N ALA A 146 -10.25 7.44 6.91
CA ALA A 146 -9.24 6.38 6.98
C ALA A 146 -8.57 6.15 5.62
N GLU A 147 -9.36 5.91 4.57
CA GLU A 147 -8.84 5.68 3.21
C GLU A 147 -8.07 6.91 2.69
N ALA A 148 -8.55 8.12 2.95
CA ALA A 148 -7.86 9.35 2.53
C ALA A 148 -6.51 9.53 3.25
N VAL A 149 -6.43 9.24 4.55
CA VAL A 149 -5.18 9.28 5.32
C VAL A 149 -4.21 8.22 4.79
N LEU A 150 -4.64 6.97 4.64
CA LEU A 150 -3.79 5.87 4.18
C LEU A 150 -3.22 6.14 2.79
N LEU A 151 -4.06 6.55 1.83
CA LEU A 151 -3.59 6.80 0.46
C LEU A 151 -2.59 7.97 0.41
N ARG A 152 -2.78 9.00 1.23
CA ARG A 152 -1.93 10.21 1.22
C ARG A 152 -0.62 10.02 2.00
N VAL A 153 -0.69 9.34 3.14
CA VAL A 153 0.42 9.28 4.10
C VAL A 153 1.15 7.94 4.04
N VAL A 154 0.42 6.83 3.89
CA VAL A 154 1.00 5.48 3.94
C VAL A 154 1.39 4.98 2.55
N VAL A 155 0.54 5.19 1.55
CA VAL A 155 0.83 4.87 0.15
C VAL A 155 1.65 5.99 -0.52
N GLY A 156 1.51 7.22 -0.02
CA GLY A 156 2.28 8.39 -0.47
C GLY A 156 1.75 9.02 -1.77
N LEU A 157 0.46 8.88 -2.06
CA LEU A 157 -0.14 9.47 -3.26
C LEU A 157 -0.40 10.97 -3.08
N ASP A 158 -0.35 11.72 -4.18
CA ASP A 158 -0.88 13.08 -4.21
C ASP A 158 -2.43 13.09 -4.04
N ALA A 159 -3.03 14.26 -3.78
CA ALA A 159 -4.48 14.36 -3.56
C ALA A 159 -5.33 14.12 -4.83
N ILE A 160 -4.78 14.37 -6.02
CA ILE A 160 -5.43 14.11 -7.31
C ILE A 160 -5.44 12.59 -7.55
N SER A 161 -4.30 11.93 -7.41
CA SER A 161 -4.12 10.50 -7.57
C SER A 161 -4.95 9.70 -6.57
N ALA A 162 -4.91 10.07 -5.28
CA ALA A 162 -5.81 9.50 -4.27
C ALA A 162 -7.30 9.76 -4.59
N GLY A 163 -7.62 10.92 -5.19
CA GLY A 163 -8.97 11.23 -5.66
C GLY A 163 -9.45 10.26 -6.73
N ARG A 164 -8.59 9.89 -7.69
CA ARG A 164 -8.90 8.89 -8.72
C ARG A 164 -9.20 7.53 -8.09
N VAL A 165 -8.38 7.07 -7.14
CA VAL A 165 -8.58 5.81 -6.40
C VAL A 165 -9.93 5.79 -5.67
N LEU A 166 -10.30 6.92 -5.05
CA LEU A 166 -11.52 7.02 -4.23
C LEU A 166 -12.78 7.42 -5.01
N GLY A 167 -12.67 7.80 -6.28
CA GLY A 167 -13.76 8.40 -7.05
C GLY A 167 -14.20 9.76 -6.51
N LYS A 168 -13.24 10.56 -6.00
CA LYS A 168 -13.48 11.86 -5.34
C LYS A 168 -12.66 12.99 -5.96
N ARG A 169 -13.14 14.22 -5.80
CA ARG A 169 -12.37 15.42 -6.14
C ARG A 169 -11.18 15.58 -5.17
N ALA A 170 -10.05 16.07 -5.64
CA ALA A 170 -8.85 16.29 -4.83
C ALA A 170 -9.11 17.14 -3.57
N GLY A 171 -9.97 18.16 -3.67
CA GLY A 171 -10.38 18.97 -2.50
C GLY A 171 -11.08 18.16 -1.41
N ALA A 172 -11.96 17.22 -1.79
CA ALA A 172 -12.62 16.35 -0.83
C ALA A 172 -11.63 15.39 -0.15
N VAL A 173 -10.63 14.89 -0.88
CA VAL A 173 -9.56 14.06 -0.31
C VAL A 173 -8.74 14.84 0.71
N ARG A 174 -8.33 16.07 0.41
CA ARG A 174 -7.58 16.91 1.37
C ARG A 174 -8.38 17.15 2.64
N THR A 175 -9.66 17.49 2.52
CA THR A 175 -10.54 17.70 3.67
C THR A 175 -10.72 16.43 4.49
N ALA A 176 -10.93 15.28 3.85
CA ALA A 176 -11.08 14.00 4.55
C ALA A 176 -9.79 13.59 5.27
N ALA A 177 -8.63 13.71 4.62
CA ALA A 177 -7.33 13.42 5.22
C ALA A 177 -7.04 14.35 6.41
N TYR A 178 -7.29 15.65 6.26
CA TYR A 178 -7.12 16.63 7.35
C TYR A 178 -8.00 16.29 8.56
N ARG A 179 -9.29 16.00 8.34
CA ARG A 179 -10.22 15.60 9.41
C ARG A 179 -9.77 14.30 10.09
N GLY A 180 -9.31 13.32 9.31
CA GLY A 180 -8.77 12.07 9.83
C GLY A 180 -7.55 12.30 10.72
N LEU A 181 -6.54 13.04 10.24
CA LEU A 181 -5.34 13.35 11.00
C LEU A 181 -5.64 14.12 12.29
N ARG A 182 -6.55 15.11 12.23
CA ARG A 182 -6.98 15.85 13.42
C ARG A 182 -7.66 14.93 14.45
N ARG A 183 -8.52 14.02 14.01
CA ARG A 183 -9.20 13.06 14.88
C ARG A 183 -8.21 12.09 15.54
N LEU A 184 -7.17 11.67 14.81
CA LEU A 184 -6.09 10.83 15.35
C LEU A 184 -5.28 11.59 16.39
N ALA A 185 -4.93 12.85 16.15
CA ALA A 185 -4.22 13.68 17.13
C ALA A 185 -5.04 13.79 18.44
N GLU A 186 -6.34 14.09 18.33
CA GLU A 186 -7.25 14.13 19.49
C GLU A 186 -7.37 12.78 20.22
N LEU A 187 -7.20 11.64 19.54
CA LEU A 187 -7.21 10.31 20.16
C LEU A 187 -5.92 10.03 20.93
N LEU A 188 -4.77 10.42 20.38
CA LEU A 188 -3.46 10.26 21.02
C LEU A 188 -3.35 11.11 22.28
N GLU A 189 -3.79 12.38 22.23
CA GLU A 189 -3.81 13.28 23.39
C GLU A 189 -4.65 12.75 24.57
N ARG A 190 -5.69 11.94 24.30
CA ARG A 190 -6.52 11.31 25.34
C ARG A 190 -5.93 10.01 25.90
N HIS A 191 -4.97 9.41 25.22
CA HIS A 191 -4.30 8.18 25.67
C HIS A 191 -2.98 8.47 26.41
N ASP A 192 -2.37 9.63 26.17
CA ASP A 192 -1.14 10.08 26.81
C ASP A 192 -1.36 10.92 28.08
N GLY A 193 -2.62 11.18 28.48
CA GLY A 193 -3.01 11.89 29.70
C GLY A 193 -3.77 10.99 30.68
#